data_AF-A0A7J3J3N2-F1
#
_entry.id   AF-A0A7J3J3N2-F1
#
_cell.length_a   1.000
_cell.length_b   1.000
_cell.length_c   1.000
_cell.angle_alpha   90.00
_cell.angle_beta   90.00
_cell.angle_gamma   90.00
#
_symmetry.space_group_name_H-M   'P 1'
#
loop_
_entity.id
_entity.type
_entity.pdbx_description
1 polymer ?
#
loop_
_entity_poly.entity_id
_entity_poly.type
_entity_poly.pdbx_seq_one_letter_code
_entity_poly.pdbx_strand_id
1 'polypeptide(L)' 'MTSYALFLGCTIPARQPHYELAARKALTKLGIELVDLEGATCCAPPPIQSIDLETSLAIAAYN' A
#
# COMPACT_ATOMS: atom_id res chain seq x y z
N MET A 1 0.85 21.66 -3.38
CA MET A 1 0.62 20.63 -2.35
C MET A 1 0.91 19.31 -3.02
N THR A 2 1.76 18.45 -2.43
CA THR A 2 2.18 17.20 -3.07
C THR A 2 1.26 16.07 -2.61
N SER A 3 0.71 15.31 -3.55
CA SER A 3 -0.19 14.19 -3.26
C SER A 3 0.45 12.85 -3.63
N TYR A 4 0.28 11.84 -2.78
CA TYR A 4 0.68 10.46 -3.07
C TYR A 4 -0.50 9.52 -2.86
N ALA A 5 -0.59 8.49 -3.69
CA ALA A 5 -1.51 7.39 -3.47
C ALA A 5 -1.00 6.49 -2.34
N LEU A 6 -1.86 6.13 -1.39
CA LEU A 6 -1.50 5.38 -0.20
C LEU A 6 -1.76 3.88 -0.39
N PHE A 7 -0.71 3.15 -0.73
CA PHE A 7 -0.76 1.68 -0.75
C PHE A 7 -0.50 1.11 0.65
N LEU A 8 -1.55 0.58 1.30
CA LEU A 8 -1.49 0.07 2.67
C LEU A 8 -0.95 -1.36 2.79
N GLY A 9 -0.95 -2.12 1.69
CA GLY A 9 -0.71 -3.57 1.73
C GLY A 9 -1.74 -4.31 2.61
N CYS A 10 -1.33 -5.42 3.21
CA CYS A 10 -2.24 -6.28 3.99
C CYS A 10 -2.07 -6.15 5.51
N THR A 11 -0.85 -6.06 6.02
CA THR A 11 -0.59 -6.11 7.47
C THR A 11 -1.02 -4.85 8.21
N ILE A 12 -0.81 -3.67 7.62
CA ILE A 12 -1.18 -2.38 8.22
C ILE A 12 -2.69 -2.34 8.52
N PRO A 13 -3.59 -2.55 7.55
CA PRO A 13 -5.03 -2.48 7.82
C PRO A 13 -5.52 -3.66 8.67
N ALA A 14 -4.94 -4.86 8.51
CA ALA A 14 -5.44 -6.06 9.20
C ALA A 14 -4.94 -6.22 10.65
N ARG A 15 -3.74 -5.72 10.97
CA ARG A 15 -3.06 -6.02 12.23
C ARG A 15 -2.49 -4.78 12.93
N GLN A 16 -2.09 -3.75 12.19
CA GLN A 16 -1.35 -2.62 12.74
C GLN A 16 -1.88 -1.26 12.22
N PRO A 17 -3.17 -0.93 12.44
CA PRO A 17 -3.81 0.26 11.84
C PRO A 17 -3.22 1.59 12.35
N HIS A 18 -2.47 1.55 13.46
CA HIS A 18 -1.80 2.72 14.01
C HIS A 18 -0.69 3.25 13.09
N TYR A 19 -0.09 2.43 12.23
CA TYR A 19 0.91 2.91 11.25
C TYR A 19 0.28 3.83 10.22
N GLU A 20 -0.90 3.48 9.70
CA GLU A 20 -1.64 4.35 8.79
C GLU A 20 -1.98 5.68 9.45
N LEU A 21 -2.55 5.63 10.66
CA LEU A 21 -2.92 6.83 11.41
C LEU A 21 -1.70 7.74 11.66
N ALA A 22 -0.57 7.15 12.03
CA ALA A 22 0.68 7.87 12.25
C ALA A 22 1.20 8.50 10.95
N ALA A 23 1.22 7.75 9.85
CA ALA A 23 1.67 8.22 8.54
C ALA A 23 0.82 9.39 8.03
N ARG A 24 -0.53 9.27 8.09
CA ARG A 24 -1.45 10.36 7.70
C ARG A 24 -1.17 11.62 8.52
N LYS A 25 -1.12 11.53 9.85
CA LYS A 25 -0.87 12.69 10.71
C LYS A 25 0.50 13.33 10.48
N ALA A 26 1.55 12.52 10.28
CA ALA A 26 2.90 13.03 10.06
C ALA A 26 3.00 13.73 8.70
N LEU A 27 2.51 13.10 7.64
CA LEU A 27 2.64 13.59 6.27
C LEU A 27 1.75 14.82 6.00
N THR A 28 0.55 14.89 6.60
CA THR A 28 -0.28 16.10 6.55
C THR A 28 0.44 17.33 7.14
N LYS A 29 1.20 17.17 8.24
CA LYS A 29 2.01 18.27 8.81
C LYS A 29 3.16 18.72 7.89
N LEU A 30 3.60 17.84 6.98
CA LEU A 30 4.59 18.15 5.96
C LEU A 30 3.96 18.70 4.67
N GLY A 31 2.65 18.95 4.65
CA GLY A 31 1.94 19.44 3.46
C GLY A 31 1.77 18.38 2.37
N ILE A 32 1.81 17.10 2.75
CA ILE A 32 1.61 15.95 1.86
C ILE A 32 0.20 15.39 2.09
N GLU A 33 -0.53 15.26 0.98
CA GLU A 33 -1.85 14.61 0.94
C GLU A 33 -1.69 13.12 0.60
N LEU A 34 -2.42 12.27 1.31
CA LEU A 34 -2.47 10.84 1.06
C LEU A 34 -3.86 10.47 0.53
N VAL A 35 -3.88 10.01 -0.72
CA VAL A 35 -5.11 9.62 -1.44
C VAL A 35 -5.31 8.12 -1.32
N ASP A 36 -6.53 7.70 -1.00
CA ASP A 36 -6.86 6.27 -0.85
C ASP A 36 -6.94 5.58 -2.22
N LEU A 37 -6.40 4.35 -2.29
CA LEU A 37 -6.48 3.49 -3.46
C LEU A 37 -7.64 2.51 -3.30
N GLU A 38 -8.82 2.88 -3.82
CA GLU A 38 -9.97 1.98 -3.84
C GLU A 38 -9.69 0.74 -4.70
N GLY A 39 -10.01 -0.44 -4.17
CA GLY A 39 -9.83 -1.70 -4.90
C GLY A 39 -8.39 -2.20 -4.99
N ALA A 40 -7.42 -1.55 -4.32
CA ALA A 40 -6.08 -2.08 -4.17
C ALA A 40 -6.11 -3.45 -3.48
N THR A 41 -5.26 -4.36 -3.96
CA THR A 41 -5.18 -5.75 -3.50
C THR A 41 -3.82 -6.03 -2.83
N CYS A 42 -3.32 -7.26 -2.92
CA CYS A 42 -2.04 -7.66 -2.38
C CYS A 42 -0.89 -7.18 -3.29
N CYS A 43 0.26 -6.83 -2.71
CA CYS A 43 1.47 -6.50 -3.47
C CYS A 43 2.16 -7.71 -4.11
N ALA A 44 1.61 -8.92 -3.94
CA ALA A 44 2.20 -10.20 -4.35
C ALA A 44 3.67 -10.35 -3.90
N PRO A 45 3.91 -10.48 -2.58
CA PRO A 45 5.25 -10.46 -2.00
C PRO A 45 6.11 -11.66 -2.46
N PRO A 46 7.43 -11.67 -2.13
CA PRO A 46 8.35 -12.72 -2.58
C PRO A 46 7.89 -14.18 -2.42
N PRO A 47 7.10 -14.55 -1.39
CA PRO A 47 6.52 -15.90 -1.34
C PRO A 47 5.64 -16.25 -2.55
N ILE A 48 4.84 -15.31 -3.07
CA ILE A 48 4.03 -15.53 -4.29
C ILE A 48 4.94 -15.58 -5.52
N GLN A 49 5.89 -14.66 -5.61
CA GLN A 49 6.89 -14.62 -6.67
C GLN A 49 7.72 -15.91 -6.78
N SER A 50 8.00 -16.56 -5.64
CA SER A 50 8.74 -17.82 -5.59
C SER A 50 7.96 -19.03 -6.12
N ILE A 51 6.64 -18.93 -6.16
CA ILE A 51 5.74 -19.95 -6.70
C ILE A 51 5.57 -19.71 -8.21
N ASP A 52 5.23 -18.47 -8.59
CA ASP A 52 5.06 -18.08 -9.99
C ASP A 52 5.35 -16.58 -10.18
N LEU A 53 6.38 -16.29 -10.97
CA LEU A 53 6.84 -14.92 -11.20
C LEU A 53 5.83 -14.11 -12.03
N GLU A 54 5.23 -14.72 -13.05
CA GLU A 54 4.31 -14.03 -13.95
C GLU A 54 3.04 -13.59 -13.20
N THR A 55 2.47 -14.46 -12.39
CA THR A 55 1.31 -14.16 -11.53
C THR A 55 1.64 -13.09 -10.51
N SER A 56 2.81 -13.16 -9.86
CA SER A 56 3.24 -12.13 -8.91
C SER A 56 3.34 -10.76 -9.58
N LEU A 57 3.97 -10.69 -10.75
CA LEU A 57 4.09 -9.45 -11.51
C LEU A 57 2.73 -8.94 -12.02
N ALA A 58 1.85 -9.83 -12.48
CA ALA A 58 0.51 -9.45 -12.95
C ALA A 58 -0.34 -8.85 -11.82
N ILE A 59 -0.30 -9.44 -10.62
CA ILE A 59 -0.97 -8.90 -9.44
C ILE A 59 -0.35 -7.56 -9.03
N ALA A 60 0.98 -7.46 -9.00
CA ALA A 60 1.66 -6.20 -8.66
C ALA A 60 1.34 -5.09 -9.67
N ALA A 61 1.27 -5.40 -10.97
CA ALA A 61 0.99 -4.46 -12.04
C ALA A 61 -0.48 -3.98 -12.10
N TYR A 62 -1.41 -4.73 -11.50
CA TYR A 62 -2.81 -4.31 -11.36
C TYR A 62 -2.96 -3.13 -10.39
N ASN A 63 -2.13 -3.09 -9.35
CA ASN A 63 -2.17 -2.06 -8.31
C ASN A 63 -1.49 -0.77 -8.75
#